data_AF-A0A0C5DFA9-F1
#
_entry.id   AF-A0A0C5DFA9-F1
#
_cell.length_a   1.000
_cell.length_b   1.000
_cell.length_c   1.000
_cell.angle_alpha   90.00
_cell.angle_beta   90.00
_cell.angle_gamma   90.00
#
_symmetry.space_group_name_H-M   'P 1'
#
loop_
_entity.id
_entity.type
_entity.pdbx_description
1 polymer ?
#
loop_
_entity_poly.entity_id
_entity_poly.type
_entity_poly.pdbx_seq_one_letter_code
_entity_poly.pdbx_strand_id
1 'polypeptide(L)'
;KKLQDVENSLESAKLGQSTVKELLTNITILQNQLNNADKKLKESNENLNAITSKINLGNVTLDGLRTSIGHLKSKTLELENNATKLQEANLEGALNLTREAKERALKAADEAENVQMVIANTDRQIKNTDRLIEMQYVNFNNTQNDNDKKLDDLQQQLSDLKSQLPKINENMCGQESDSCDICGGAGCGKCGGISCDQGAITKAEQALDFANKTEH
;
A
#
# COMPACT_ATOMS: atom_id res chain seq x y z
N LYS A 1 -28.52 111.44 -99.26
CA LYS A 1 -27.71 111.63 -98.02
C LYS A 1 -28.50 111.26 -96.76
N LYS A 2 -29.64 111.91 -96.44
CA LYS A 2 -30.40 111.61 -95.20
C LYS A 2 -30.92 110.16 -95.05
N LEU A 3 -31.24 109.44 -96.12
CA LEU A 3 -31.69 108.04 -96.04
C LEU A 3 -30.58 107.08 -95.62
N GLN A 4 -29.36 107.32 -96.07
CA GLN A 4 -28.23 106.41 -95.87
C GLN A 4 -27.68 106.48 -94.43
N ASP A 5 -27.76 107.65 -93.80
CA ASP A 5 -27.42 107.81 -92.38
C ASP A 5 -28.46 107.15 -91.45
N VAL A 6 -29.73 107.10 -91.88
CA VAL A 6 -30.80 106.38 -91.18
C VAL A 6 -30.64 104.86 -91.35
N GLU A 7 -30.29 104.38 -92.55
CA GLU A 7 -29.97 102.97 -92.78
C GLU A 7 -28.75 102.52 -91.97
N ASN A 8 -27.67 103.31 -91.95
CA ASN A 8 -26.48 102.98 -91.16
C ASN A 8 -26.74 102.99 -89.65
N SER A 9 -27.55 103.93 -89.15
CA SER A 9 -27.96 103.94 -87.74
C SER A 9 -28.88 102.76 -87.40
N LEU A 10 -29.77 102.38 -88.33
CA LEU A 10 -30.67 101.24 -88.15
C LEU A 10 -29.91 99.92 -88.16
N GLU A 11 -28.92 99.75 -89.04
CA GLU A 11 -28.00 98.60 -89.04
C GLU A 11 -27.17 98.55 -87.75
N SER A 12 -26.62 99.68 -87.30
CA SER A 12 -25.83 99.76 -86.07
C SER A 12 -26.67 99.47 -84.83
N ALA A 13 -27.92 99.95 -84.79
CA ALA A 13 -28.87 99.64 -83.72
C ALA A 13 -29.28 98.15 -83.75
N LYS A 14 -29.45 97.57 -84.93
CA LYS A 14 -29.75 96.14 -85.11
C LYS A 14 -28.57 95.24 -84.68
N LEU A 15 -27.34 95.65 -85.00
CA LEU A 15 -26.09 95.03 -84.52
C LEU A 15 -25.95 95.16 -83.00
N GLY A 16 -26.14 96.35 -82.43
CA GLY A 16 -26.11 96.54 -80.97
C GLY A 16 -27.17 95.71 -80.24
N GLN A 17 -28.38 95.60 -80.82
CA GLN A 17 -29.45 94.78 -80.28
C GLN A 17 -29.13 93.28 -80.34
N SER A 18 -28.47 92.80 -81.39
CA SER A 18 -28.03 91.39 -81.46
C SER A 18 -26.90 91.09 -80.48
N THR A 19 -25.92 92.00 -80.33
CA THR A 19 -24.82 91.84 -79.37
C THR A 19 -25.30 91.85 -77.92
N VAL A 20 -26.23 92.75 -77.54
CA VAL A 20 -26.82 92.76 -76.20
C VAL A 20 -27.59 91.47 -75.92
N LYS A 21 -28.30 90.94 -76.92
CA LYS A 21 -28.99 89.65 -76.81
C LYS A 21 -28.02 88.49 -76.60
N GLU A 22 -26.92 88.43 -77.33
CA GLU A 22 -25.85 87.45 -77.10
C GLU A 22 -25.25 87.57 -75.70
N LEU A 23 -24.95 88.78 -75.25
CA LEU A 23 -24.37 89.01 -73.92
C LEU A 23 -25.32 88.54 -72.81
N LEU A 24 -26.62 88.84 -72.91
CA LEU A 24 -27.65 88.34 -71.99
C LEU A 24 -27.74 86.81 -72.00
N THR A 25 -27.61 86.20 -73.18
CA THR A 25 -27.60 84.74 -73.32
C THR A 25 -26.37 84.14 -72.63
N ASN A 26 -25.18 84.72 -72.82
CA ASN A 26 -23.94 84.31 -72.18
C ASN A 26 -23.97 84.49 -70.66
N ILE A 27 -24.53 85.60 -70.15
CA ILE A 27 -24.74 85.83 -68.71
C ILE A 27 -25.63 84.73 -68.13
N THR A 28 -26.70 84.37 -68.83
CA THR A 28 -27.62 83.30 -68.40
C THR A 28 -26.91 81.94 -68.36
N ILE A 29 -26.08 81.65 -69.36
CA ILE A 29 -25.26 80.42 -69.40
C ILE A 29 -24.27 80.40 -68.23
N LEU A 30 -23.57 81.51 -67.98
CA LEU A 30 -22.62 81.63 -66.86
C LEU A 30 -23.31 81.48 -65.51
N GLN A 31 -24.49 82.06 -65.32
CA GLN A 31 -25.28 81.88 -64.10
C GLN A 31 -25.68 80.42 -63.89
N ASN A 32 -26.10 79.73 -64.95
CA ASN A 32 -26.43 78.30 -64.88
C ASN A 32 -25.19 77.45 -64.58
N GLN A 33 -24.04 77.76 -65.17
CA GLN A 33 -22.77 77.09 -64.88
C GLN A 33 -22.33 77.32 -63.43
N LEU A 34 -22.47 78.55 -62.91
CA LEU A 34 -22.14 78.89 -61.53
C LEU A 34 -23.04 78.15 -60.53
N ASN A 35 -24.35 78.11 -60.79
CA ASN A 35 -25.30 77.36 -59.97
C ASN A 35 -24.98 75.85 -59.96
N ASN A 36 -24.63 75.29 -61.12
CA ASN A 36 -24.21 73.89 -61.21
C ASN A 36 -22.89 73.62 -60.45
N ALA A 37 -21.95 74.55 -60.50
CA ALA A 37 -20.69 74.46 -59.76
C ALA A 37 -20.93 74.54 -58.24
N ASP A 38 -21.79 75.45 -57.78
CA ASP A 38 -22.16 75.58 -56.36
C ASP A 38 -22.85 74.31 -55.84
N LYS A 39 -23.76 73.73 -56.63
CA LYS A 39 -24.41 72.45 -56.28
C LYS A 39 -23.38 71.32 -56.14
N LYS A 40 -22.47 71.18 -57.11
CA LYS A 40 -21.40 70.16 -57.05
C LYS A 40 -20.47 70.39 -55.87
N LEU A 41 -20.17 71.64 -55.52
CA LEU A 41 -19.34 71.96 -54.37
C LEU A 41 -20.00 71.55 -53.06
N LYS A 42 -21.30 71.81 -52.90
CA LYS A 42 -22.09 71.37 -51.74
C LYS A 42 -22.12 69.84 -51.62
N GLU A 43 -22.44 69.14 -52.70
CA GLU A 43 -22.42 67.67 -52.74
C GLU A 43 -21.02 67.11 -52.40
N SER A 44 -19.96 67.72 -52.92
CA SER A 44 -18.59 67.31 -52.63
C SER A 44 -18.23 67.54 -51.14
N ASN A 45 -18.65 68.66 -50.56
CA ASN A 45 -18.43 68.96 -49.14
C ASN A 45 -19.19 68.01 -48.21
N GLU A 46 -20.44 67.67 -48.53
CA GLU A 46 -21.22 66.67 -47.80
C GLU A 46 -20.56 65.29 -47.85
N ASN A 47 -20.11 64.87 -49.03
CA ASN A 47 -19.37 63.62 -49.20
C ASN A 47 -18.06 63.61 -48.40
N LEU A 48 -17.32 64.72 -48.40
CA LEU A 48 -16.06 64.85 -47.67
C LEU A 48 -16.28 64.76 -46.15
N ASN A 49 -17.35 65.38 -45.63
CA ASN A 49 -17.75 65.26 -44.23
C ASN A 49 -18.17 63.82 -43.86
N ALA A 50 -18.91 63.15 -44.75
CA ALA A 50 -19.30 61.75 -44.56
C ALA A 50 -18.09 60.81 -44.54
N ILE A 51 -17.12 61.01 -45.45
CA ILE A 51 -15.87 60.23 -45.49
C ILE A 51 -15.03 60.50 -44.24
N THR A 52 -14.88 61.75 -43.83
CA THR A 52 -14.12 62.12 -42.62
C THR A 52 -14.70 61.46 -41.38
N SER A 53 -16.03 61.45 -41.25
CA SER A 53 -16.72 60.78 -40.14
C SER A 53 -16.48 59.27 -40.13
N LYS A 54 -16.49 58.62 -41.31
CA LYS A 54 -16.17 57.20 -41.46
C LYS A 54 -14.72 56.88 -41.09
N ILE A 55 -13.78 57.73 -41.49
CA ILE A 55 -12.35 57.57 -41.13
C ILE A 55 -12.17 57.66 -39.62
N ASN A 56 -12.79 58.65 -38.98
CA ASN A 56 -12.72 58.81 -37.52
C ASN A 56 -13.29 57.60 -36.78
N LEU A 57 -14.45 57.09 -37.22
CA LEU A 57 -15.04 55.87 -36.67
C LEU A 57 -14.12 54.65 -36.87
N GLY A 58 -13.51 54.54 -38.06
CA GLY A 58 -12.53 53.50 -38.39
C GLY A 58 -11.32 53.53 -37.46
N ASN A 59 -10.77 54.70 -37.18
CA ASN A 59 -9.64 54.88 -36.27
C ASN A 59 -9.99 54.46 -34.83
N VAL A 60 -11.14 54.90 -34.31
CA VAL A 60 -11.61 54.48 -32.97
C VAL A 60 -11.79 52.96 -32.89
N THR A 61 -12.38 52.36 -33.93
CA THR A 61 -12.56 50.91 -34.00
C THR A 61 -11.21 50.18 -34.03
N LEU A 62 -10.25 50.71 -34.79
CA LEU A 62 -8.90 50.15 -34.90
C LEU A 62 -8.13 50.22 -33.56
N ASP A 63 -8.27 51.31 -32.82
CA ASP A 63 -7.66 51.45 -31.49
C ASP A 63 -8.32 50.50 -30.47
N GLY A 64 -9.64 50.29 -30.57
CA GLY A 64 -10.33 49.25 -29.80
C GLY A 64 -9.78 47.85 -30.09
N LEU A 65 -9.56 47.53 -31.38
CA LEU A 65 -8.97 46.26 -31.79
C LEU A 65 -7.54 46.10 -31.29
N ARG A 66 -6.69 47.13 -31.39
CA ARG A 66 -5.32 47.13 -30.86
C ARG A 66 -5.30 46.85 -29.36
N THR A 67 -6.18 47.50 -28.62
CA THR A 67 -6.33 47.29 -27.17
C THR A 67 -6.73 45.84 -26.86
N SER A 68 -7.68 45.30 -27.63
CA SER A 68 -8.15 43.92 -27.50
C SER A 68 -7.05 42.89 -27.79
N ILE A 69 -6.23 43.15 -28.82
CA ILE A 69 -5.06 42.34 -29.16
C ILE A 69 -4.02 42.40 -28.03
N GLY A 70 -3.77 43.57 -27.45
CA GLY A 70 -2.87 43.73 -26.31
C GLY A 70 -3.32 42.90 -25.10
N HIS A 71 -4.61 42.97 -24.77
CA HIS A 71 -5.18 42.17 -23.69
C HIS A 71 -5.11 40.66 -23.98
N LEU A 72 -5.44 40.24 -25.20
CA LEU A 72 -5.35 38.84 -25.62
C LEU A 72 -3.91 38.32 -25.50
N LYS A 73 -2.92 39.10 -25.98
CA LYS A 73 -1.50 38.75 -25.86
C LYS A 73 -1.09 38.56 -24.40
N SER A 74 -1.51 39.46 -23.51
CA SER A 74 -1.24 39.34 -22.07
C SER A 74 -1.84 38.06 -21.49
N LYS A 75 -3.10 37.74 -21.83
CA LYS A 75 -3.78 36.53 -21.36
C LYS A 75 -3.12 35.26 -21.87
N THR A 76 -2.63 35.24 -23.12
CA THR A 76 -1.87 34.12 -23.66
C THR A 76 -0.57 33.90 -22.89
N LEU A 77 0.17 34.97 -22.57
CA LEU A 77 1.41 34.86 -21.78
C LEU A 77 1.15 34.39 -20.35
N GLU A 78 0.06 34.83 -19.71
CA GLU A 78 -0.36 34.33 -18.40
C GLU A 78 -0.70 32.83 -18.46
N LEU A 79 -1.42 32.41 -19.50
CA LEU A 79 -1.81 31.02 -19.69
C LEU A 79 -0.59 30.11 -19.91
N GLU A 80 0.37 30.54 -20.73
CA GLU A 80 1.62 29.82 -20.99
C GLU A 80 2.40 29.61 -19.68
N ASN A 81 2.62 30.66 -18.91
CA ASN A 81 3.32 30.57 -17.62
C ASN A 81 2.60 29.66 -16.61
N ASN A 82 1.27 29.74 -16.55
CA ASN A 82 0.49 28.88 -15.65
C ASN A 82 0.54 27.41 -16.09
N ALA A 83 0.54 27.14 -17.40
CA ALA A 83 0.68 25.78 -17.94
C ALA A 83 2.05 25.19 -17.60
N THR A 84 3.13 25.96 -17.75
CA THR A 84 4.49 25.54 -17.37
C THR A 84 4.56 25.19 -15.88
N LYS A 85 4.06 26.06 -15.00
CA LYS A 85 4.04 25.81 -13.55
C LYS A 85 3.25 24.55 -13.18
N LEU A 86 2.10 24.33 -13.83
CA LEU A 86 1.29 23.14 -13.61
C LEU A 86 2.03 21.86 -14.02
N GLN A 87 2.76 21.92 -15.14
CA GLN A 87 3.57 20.81 -15.63
C GLN A 87 4.75 20.52 -14.69
N GLU A 88 5.48 21.55 -14.24
CA GLU A 88 6.59 21.43 -13.28
C GLU A 88 6.13 20.83 -11.94
N ALA A 89 5.03 21.32 -11.39
CA ALA A 89 4.49 20.81 -10.12
C ALA A 89 4.07 19.33 -10.23
N ASN A 90 3.50 18.93 -11.37
CA ASN A 90 3.14 17.52 -11.62
C ASN A 90 4.39 16.64 -11.73
N LEU A 91 5.44 17.09 -12.43
CA LEU A 91 6.71 16.37 -12.53
C LEU A 91 7.38 16.20 -11.17
N GLU A 92 7.41 17.24 -10.35
CA GLU A 92 8.01 17.18 -9.01
C GLU A 92 7.21 16.25 -8.08
N GLY A 93 5.88 16.35 -8.09
CA GLY A 93 5.00 15.44 -7.35
C GLY A 93 5.16 13.97 -7.77
N ALA A 94 5.15 13.70 -9.08
CA ALA A 94 5.34 12.37 -9.63
C ALA A 94 6.73 11.79 -9.29
N LEU A 95 7.79 12.62 -9.34
CA LEU A 95 9.13 12.22 -8.95
C LEU A 95 9.19 11.88 -7.46
N ASN A 96 8.54 12.67 -6.61
CA ASN A 96 8.50 12.41 -5.18
C ASN A 96 7.76 11.10 -4.85
N LEU A 97 6.60 10.86 -5.48
CA LEU A 97 5.87 9.59 -5.36
C LEU A 97 6.71 8.39 -5.84
N THR A 98 7.46 8.56 -6.92
CA THR A 98 8.33 7.51 -7.45
C THR A 98 9.49 7.20 -6.50
N ARG A 99 10.08 8.23 -5.87
CA ARG A 99 11.13 8.05 -4.84
C ARG A 99 10.60 7.32 -3.61
N GLU A 100 9.45 7.72 -3.10
CA GLU A 100 8.81 7.08 -1.96
C GLU A 100 8.43 5.61 -2.27
N ALA A 101 7.93 5.34 -3.48
CA ALA A 101 7.64 3.98 -3.93
C ALA A 101 8.92 3.12 -4.01
N LYS A 102 10.03 3.68 -4.49
CA LYS A 102 11.33 3.01 -4.52
C LYS A 102 11.82 2.68 -3.11
N GLU A 103 11.75 3.61 -2.16
CA GLU A 103 12.16 3.38 -0.77
C GLU A 103 11.31 2.27 -0.12
N ARG A 104 10.00 2.30 -0.31
CA ARG A 104 9.09 1.24 0.17
C ARG A 104 9.43 -0.12 -0.44
N ALA A 105 9.73 -0.16 -1.74
CA ALA A 105 10.11 -1.40 -2.41
C ALA A 105 11.43 -1.97 -1.87
N LEU A 106 12.43 -1.13 -1.63
CA LEU A 106 13.72 -1.54 -1.06
C LEU A 106 13.54 -2.10 0.36
N LYS A 107 12.75 -1.42 1.20
CA LYS A 107 12.46 -1.89 2.56
C LYS A 107 11.74 -3.24 2.56
N ALA A 108 10.74 -3.41 1.70
CA ALA A 108 10.03 -4.68 1.56
C ALA A 108 10.94 -5.82 1.08
N ALA A 109 11.91 -5.52 0.19
CA ALA A 109 12.89 -6.50 -0.25
C ALA A 109 13.82 -6.95 0.89
N ASP A 110 14.33 -6.00 1.68
CA ASP A 110 15.16 -6.28 2.85
C ASP A 110 14.41 -7.08 3.93
N GLU A 111 13.15 -6.73 4.20
CA GLU A 111 12.28 -7.51 5.08
C GLU A 111 12.07 -8.94 4.58
N ALA A 112 11.87 -9.11 3.27
CA ALA A 112 11.70 -10.45 2.67
C ALA A 112 12.97 -11.30 2.78
N GLU A 113 14.15 -10.71 2.57
CA GLU A 113 15.45 -11.39 2.74
C GLU A 113 15.66 -11.82 4.21
N ASN A 114 15.34 -10.93 5.16
CA ASN A 114 15.38 -11.26 6.59
C ASN A 114 14.45 -12.42 6.95
N VAL A 115 13.22 -12.44 6.42
CA VAL A 115 12.28 -13.55 6.63
C VAL A 115 12.84 -14.86 6.07
N GLN A 116 13.48 -14.84 4.90
CA GLN A 116 14.10 -16.05 4.33
C GLN A 116 15.22 -16.60 5.24
N MET A 117 16.03 -15.73 5.85
CA MET A 117 17.05 -16.16 6.82
C MET A 117 16.43 -16.81 8.05
N VAL A 118 15.34 -16.24 8.60
CA VAL A 118 14.63 -16.80 9.75
C VAL A 118 14.04 -18.17 9.41
N ILE A 119 13.43 -18.33 8.23
CA ILE A 119 12.89 -19.62 7.76
C ILE A 119 14.01 -20.65 7.64
N ALA A 120 15.13 -20.30 7.02
CA ALA A 120 16.27 -21.21 6.87
C ALA A 120 16.86 -21.64 8.21
N ASN A 121 16.95 -20.73 9.18
CA ASN A 121 17.39 -21.07 10.53
C ASN A 121 16.36 -21.98 11.25
N THR A 122 15.08 -21.69 11.10
CA THR A 122 14.00 -22.49 11.70
C THR A 122 13.99 -23.93 11.15
N ASP A 123 14.15 -24.11 9.83
CA ASP A 123 14.25 -25.43 9.20
C ASP A 123 15.44 -26.24 9.75
N ARG A 124 16.58 -25.59 9.99
CA ARG A 124 17.73 -26.24 10.64
C ARG A 124 17.42 -26.69 12.06
N GLN A 125 16.73 -25.86 12.85
CA GLN A 125 16.37 -26.20 14.22
C GLN A 125 15.36 -27.35 14.28
N ILE A 126 14.38 -27.38 13.37
CA ILE A 126 13.43 -28.49 13.24
C ILE A 126 14.19 -29.78 12.95
N LYS A 127 15.04 -29.81 11.92
CA LYS A 127 15.84 -31.00 11.58
C LYS A 127 16.72 -31.49 12.72
N ASN A 128 17.36 -30.57 13.45
CA ASN A 128 18.15 -30.93 14.63
C ASN A 128 17.28 -31.55 15.74
N THR A 129 16.10 -30.99 15.95
CA THR A 129 15.13 -31.47 16.95
C THR A 129 14.61 -32.85 16.56
N ASP A 130 14.22 -33.05 15.31
CA ASP A 130 13.76 -34.36 14.80
C ASP A 130 14.84 -35.42 14.98
N ARG A 131 16.10 -35.11 14.67
CA ARG A 131 17.23 -36.02 14.90
C ARG A 131 17.41 -36.37 16.38
N LEU A 132 17.26 -35.39 17.28
CA LEU A 132 17.32 -35.64 18.72
C LEU A 132 16.18 -36.55 19.19
N ILE A 133 14.97 -36.32 18.67
CA ILE A 133 13.80 -37.17 18.96
C ILE A 133 14.03 -38.59 18.47
N GLU A 134 14.50 -38.79 17.24
CA GLU A 134 14.79 -40.12 16.69
C GLU A 134 15.84 -40.87 17.51
N MET A 135 16.93 -40.21 17.90
CA MET A 135 17.97 -40.82 18.74
C MET A 135 17.42 -41.19 20.13
N GLN A 136 16.59 -40.34 20.72
CA GLN A 136 16.04 -40.57 22.05
C GLN A 136 14.94 -41.63 22.06
N TYR A 137 14.18 -41.76 20.97
CA TYR A 137 13.10 -42.74 20.84
C TYR A 137 13.61 -44.18 20.99
N VAL A 138 14.75 -44.50 20.35
CA VAL A 138 15.37 -45.82 20.47
C VAL A 138 15.83 -46.09 21.90
N ASN A 139 16.49 -45.11 22.54
CA ASN A 139 16.95 -45.24 23.92
C ASN A 139 15.78 -45.40 24.91
N PHE A 140 14.70 -44.64 24.70
CA PHE A 140 13.48 -44.75 25.51
C PHE A 140 12.87 -46.15 25.39
N ASN A 141 12.68 -46.64 24.16
CA ASN A 141 12.10 -47.96 23.93
C ASN A 141 12.97 -49.09 24.49
N ASN A 142 14.30 -49.00 24.36
CA ASN A 142 15.22 -49.96 24.95
C ASN A 142 15.15 -49.94 26.47
N THR A 143 15.15 -48.75 27.08
CA THR A 143 15.06 -48.61 28.55
C THR A 143 13.73 -49.15 29.07
N GLN A 144 12.62 -48.90 28.35
CA GLN A 144 11.31 -49.43 28.71
C GLN A 144 11.31 -50.96 28.65
N ASN A 145 11.79 -51.55 27.55
CA ASN A 145 11.89 -53.02 27.42
C ASN A 145 12.79 -53.65 28.49
N ASP A 146 13.91 -53.01 28.85
CA ASP A 146 14.81 -53.51 29.89
C ASP A 146 14.19 -53.39 31.29
N ASN A 147 13.41 -52.34 31.54
CA ASN A 147 12.65 -52.20 32.79
C ASN A 147 11.57 -53.28 32.89
N ASP A 148 10.82 -53.53 31.81
CA ASP A 148 9.78 -54.56 31.78
C ASP A 148 10.37 -55.95 32.04
N LYS A 149 11.51 -56.29 31.42
CA LYS A 149 12.24 -57.55 31.70
C LYS A 149 12.69 -57.67 33.16
N LYS A 150 13.19 -56.58 33.76
CA LYS A 150 13.60 -56.58 35.17
C LYS A 150 12.41 -56.74 36.10
N LEU A 151 11.26 -56.14 35.76
CA LEU A 151 10.03 -56.34 36.51
C LEU A 151 9.57 -57.80 36.44
N ASP A 152 9.61 -58.41 35.27
CA ASP A 152 9.28 -59.83 35.10
C ASP A 152 10.23 -60.74 35.89
N ASP A 153 11.54 -60.48 35.86
CA ASP A 153 12.53 -61.22 36.65
C ASP A 153 12.29 -61.08 38.17
N LEU A 154 12.01 -59.86 38.64
CA LEU A 154 11.68 -59.63 40.05
C LEU A 154 10.37 -60.31 40.45
N GLN A 155 9.37 -60.33 39.58
CA GLN A 155 8.11 -61.05 39.81
C GLN A 155 8.35 -62.55 39.88
N GLN A 156 9.19 -63.11 39.01
CA GLN A 156 9.55 -64.52 39.03
C GLN A 156 10.31 -64.87 40.31
N GLN A 157 11.33 -64.10 40.68
CA GLN A 157 12.08 -64.31 41.93
C GLN A 157 11.19 -64.22 43.16
N LEU A 158 10.23 -63.27 43.18
CA LEU A 158 9.27 -63.14 44.26
C LEU A 158 8.31 -64.35 44.31
N SER A 159 7.86 -64.83 43.16
CA SER A 159 7.01 -66.02 43.05
C SER A 159 7.75 -67.26 43.54
N ASP A 160 9.00 -67.44 43.10
CA ASP A 160 9.85 -68.56 43.50
C ASP A 160 10.12 -68.52 45.01
N LEU A 161 10.46 -67.35 45.55
CA LEU A 161 10.63 -67.19 46.99
C LEU A 161 9.36 -67.53 47.75
N LYS A 162 8.20 -66.99 47.34
CA LYS A 162 6.90 -67.30 47.96
C LYS A 162 6.60 -68.79 47.92
N SER A 163 6.92 -69.48 46.83
CA SER A 163 6.72 -70.94 46.72
C SER A 163 7.61 -71.75 47.68
N GLN A 164 8.76 -71.21 48.08
CA GLN A 164 9.70 -71.88 48.96
C GLN A 164 9.47 -71.54 50.45
N LEU A 165 8.76 -70.45 50.75
CA LEU A 165 8.49 -69.99 52.12
C LEU A 165 7.82 -71.06 53.01
N PRO A 166 6.80 -71.82 52.57
CA PRO A 166 6.19 -72.85 53.42
C PRO A 166 7.21 -73.87 53.91
N LYS A 167 8.07 -74.33 52.99
CA LYS A 167 9.10 -75.32 53.30
C LYS A 167 10.21 -74.76 54.18
N ILE A 168 10.55 -73.48 54.03
CA ILE A 168 11.48 -72.81 54.94
C ILE A 168 10.85 -72.70 56.34
N ASN A 169 9.57 -72.33 56.42
CA ASN A 169 8.81 -72.26 57.68
C ASN A 169 8.70 -73.65 58.33
N GLU A 170 8.56 -74.73 57.56
CA GLU A 170 8.59 -76.10 58.07
C GLU A 170 9.91 -76.41 58.77
N ASN A 171 11.02 -76.16 58.07
CA ASN A 171 12.35 -76.48 58.60
C ASN A 171 12.72 -75.59 59.81
N MET A 172 12.37 -74.31 59.77
CA MET A 172 12.77 -73.35 60.80
C MET A 172 11.79 -73.32 61.98
N CYS A 173 10.50 -73.23 61.70
CA CYS A 173 9.45 -73.04 62.70
C CYS A 173 8.72 -74.34 63.06
N GLY A 174 8.82 -75.40 62.26
CA GLY A 174 8.29 -76.73 62.57
C GLY A 174 6.97 -77.09 61.90
N GLN A 175 6.42 -76.23 61.03
CA GLN A 175 5.20 -76.50 60.28
C GLN A 175 5.26 -75.89 58.87
N GLU A 176 4.87 -76.67 57.85
CA GLU A 176 4.72 -76.18 56.48
C GLU A 176 3.46 -75.32 56.36
N SER A 177 3.62 -74.00 56.46
CA SER A 177 2.52 -73.05 56.31
C SER A 177 3.01 -71.71 55.78
N ASP A 178 2.18 -71.07 54.98
CA ASP A 178 2.33 -69.67 54.53
C ASP A 178 1.52 -68.68 55.37
N SER A 179 0.76 -69.16 56.36
CA SER A 179 0.02 -68.33 57.30
C SER A 179 0.69 -68.27 58.67
N CYS A 180 0.37 -67.23 59.43
CA CYS A 180 0.89 -67.02 60.79
C CYS A 180 0.18 -67.92 61.82
N ASP A 181 0.31 -69.22 61.65
CA ASP A 181 -0.37 -70.24 62.45
C ASP A 181 0.29 -70.42 63.83
N ILE A 182 0.04 -71.55 64.49
CA ILE A 182 0.51 -71.86 65.84
C ILE A 182 2.03 -71.71 65.92
N CYS A 183 2.75 -72.31 64.97
CA CYS A 183 4.21 -72.27 64.88
C CYS A 183 4.78 -70.98 64.27
N GLY A 184 3.94 -70.08 63.76
CA GLY A 184 4.39 -68.85 63.10
C GLY A 184 5.11 -69.10 61.77
N GLY A 185 5.94 -68.14 61.36
CA GLY A 185 6.59 -68.15 60.05
C GLY A 185 7.27 -66.83 59.69
N ALA A 186 7.94 -66.80 58.54
CA ALA A 186 8.57 -65.59 58.01
C ALA A 186 7.54 -64.43 57.91
N GLY A 187 7.83 -63.31 58.58
CA GLY A 187 6.94 -62.13 58.60
C GLY A 187 5.84 -62.14 59.68
N CYS A 188 5.71 -63.21 60.45
CA CYS A 188 4.65 -63.34 61.47
C CYS A 188 5.02 -62.81 62.86
N GLY A 189 6.27 -62.38 63.06
CA GLY A 189 6.78 -61.88 64.36
C GLY A 189 6.97 -62.96 65.44
N LYS A 190 6.60 -64.22 65.16
CA LYS A 190 6.87 -65.41 65.97
C LYS A 190 7.23 -66.59 65.07
N CYS A 191 8.09 -67.49 65.55
CA CYS A 191 8.49 -68.72 64.86
C CYS A 191 8.90 -69.76 65.91
N GLY A 192 8.36 -70.97 65.84
CA GLY A 192 8.55 -72.03 66.82
C GLY A 192 7.56 -71.98 67.99
N GLY A 193 7.81 -72.82 69.00
CA GLY A 193 6.97 -72.97 70.19
C GLY A 193 6.84 -74.43 70.64
N ILE A 194 6.24 -74.65 71.80
CA ILE A 194 6.16 -75.99 72.43
C ILE A 194 5.52 -77.03 71.50
N SER A 195 4.54 -76.63 70.69
CA SER A 195 3.84 -77.51 69.74
C SER A 195 4.57 -77.70 68.40
N CYS A 196 5.78 -77.17 68.27
CA CYS A 196 6.52 -77.03 67.01
C CYS A 196 7.93 -77.61 67.16
N ASP A 197 7.98 -78.80 67.73
CA ASP A 197 9.19 -79.52 68.15
C ASP A 197 10.11 -79.89 66.97
N GLN A 198 9.57 -80.00 65.76
CA GLN A 198 10.36 -80.28 64.56
C GLN A 198 11.17 -79.09 64.05
N GLY A 199 10.78 -77.87 64.43
CA GLY A 199 11.43 -76.63 63.99
C GLY A 199 12.81 -76.44 64.59
N ALA A 200 13.75 -75.95 63.77
CA ALA A 200 15.10 -75.65 64.20
C ALA A 200 15.16 -74.65 65.37
N ILE A 201 14.29 -73.63 65.39
CA ILE A 201 14.26 -72.64 66.47
C ILE A 201 13.86 -73.29 67.80
N THR A 202 12.75 -74.02 67.83
CA THR A 202 12.29 -74.73 69.04
C THR A 202 13.35 -75.68 69.57
N LYS A 203 14.02 -76.43 68.68
CA LYS A 203 15.11 -77.34 69.07
C LYS A 203 16.29 -76.59 69.69
N ALA A 204 16.67 -75.45 69.12
CA ALA A 204 17.74 -74.62 69.66
C ALA A 204 17.38 -74.01 71.03
N GLU A 205 16.15 -73.53 71.19
CA GLU A 205 15.65 -73.03 72.48
C GLU A 205 15.60 -74.11 73.55
N GLN A 206 15.12 -75.30 73.21
CA GLN A 206 15.12 -76.45 74.12
C GLN A 206 16.53 -76.87 74.51
N ALA A 207 17.48 -76.89 73.56
CA ALA A 207 18.87 -77.20 73.84
C ALA A 207 19.52 -76.15 74.77
N LEU A 208 19.23 -74.86 74.57
CA LEU A 208 19.71 -73.78 75.42
C LEU A 208 19.10 -73.86 76.84
N ASP A 209 17.80 -74.09 76.95
CA ASP A 209 17.12 -74.27 78.24
C ASP A 209 17.66 -75.50 78.98
N PHE A 210 17.91 -76.60 78.26
CA PHE A 210 18.55 -77.79 78.82
C PHE A 210 19.98 -77.50 79.31
N ALA A 211 20.79 -76.79 78.52
CA ALA A 211 22.14 -76.40 78.92
C ALA A 211 22.12 -75.53 80.19
N ASN A 212 21.28 -74.50 80.23
CA ASN A 212 21.13 -73.61 81.39
C ASN A 212 20.63 -74.35 82.64
N LYS A 213 19.74 -75.33 82.48
CA LYS A 213 19.28 -76.19 83.60
C LYS A 213 20.34 -77.17 84.09
N THR A 214 21.37 -77.44 83.28
CA THR A 214 22.47 -78.35 83.62
C THR A 214 23.70 -77.60 84.18
N GLU A 215 23.73 -76.27 84.08
CA GLU A 215 24.76 -75.39 84.70
C GLU A 215 24.50 -75.06 86.19
N HIS A 216 23.59 -75.79 86.85
CA HIS A 216 23.31 -75.70 88.29
C HIS A 216 23.36 -77.06 88.99
#